data_AF-A0A6A4GZ90-F1
#
_entry.id   AF-A0A6A4GZ90-F1
#
_cell.length_a   1.000
_cell.length_b   1.000
_cell.length_c   1.000
_cell.angle_alpha   90.00
_cell.angle_beta   90.00
_cell.angle_gamma   90.00
#
_symmetry.space_group_name_H-M   'P 1'
#
loop_
_entity.id
_entity.type
_entity.pdbx_description
1 polymer ?
#
loop_
_entity_poly.entity_id
_entity_poly.type
_entity_poly.pdbx_seq_one_letter_code
_entity_poly.pdbx_strand_id
1 'polypeptide(L)'
;PRHTTFIPVIGKFHEPAHKTKNHQQFCANLILLMGLSDWELLEQLWGVHNILGNATKTMGPGTRIDVLEAHFGFHNWEKHTGHGTTLWQKYKDRLQDRNRQREAHEGFTYTLLEELVQKWEELFQKWEDTPHPKDKNNNPWDTLEEFLSEAEVEKELAAEDAQQLRNSGRDPLHKTHAAKFLKYALDIEENQEKLKKDMVAFKKLQQTTCQLSALVDCQTILTQSIKGVEELWAIYMPGLVQLLTDKQLPTAHESDSAPEEAKIWFPSCLTAVERDRVCTEGLYNMEICLHQVCCYDALQGLCHTLHVKMWMLLFKHANIRGKRDSGRS
;
A
#
# COMPACT_ATOMS: atom_id res chain seq x y z
N PRO A 1 -25.48 -15.46 33.06
CA PRO A 1 -25.51 -13.97 33.05
C PRO A 1 -26.39 -13.45 31.91
N ARG A 2 -27.49 -12.74 32.21
CA ARG A 2 -28.53 -12.33 31.23
C ARG A 2 -28.12 -11.20 30.27
N HIS A 3 -26.86 -10.76 30.31
CA HIS A 3 -26.31 -9.66 29.48
C HIS A 3 -24.93 -9.98 28.88
N THR A 4 -24.63 -11.26 28.61
CA THR A 4 -23.38 -11.64 27.95
C THR A 4 -23.63 -11.89 26.47
N THR A 5 -23.05 -11.05 25.62
CA THR A 5 -23.04 -11.24 24.17
C THR A 5 -21.81 -12.06 23.79
N PHE A 6 -22.00 -13.12 23.01
CA PHE A 6 -20.90 -13.91 22.46
C PHE A 6 -20.62 -13.46 21.03
N ILE A 7 -19.35 -13.14 20.75
CA ILE A 7 -18.89 -12.77 19.41
C ILE A 7 -18.16 -13.99 18.82
N PRO A 8 -18.64 -14.55 17.70
CA PRO A 8 -17.94 -15.64 17.02
C PRO A 8 -16.62 -15.14 16.41
N VAL A 9 -15.54 -15.89 16.60
CA VAL A 9 -14.21 -15.54 16.09
C VAL A 9 -13.55 -16.75 15.43
N ILE A 10 -12.96 -16.55 14.26
CA ILE A 10 -12.07 -17.53 13.63
C ILE A 10 -10.64 -17.26 14.10
N GLY A 11 -9.98 -18.30 14.62
CA GLY A 11 -8.58 -18.18 15.02
C GLY A 11 -7.68 -17.86 13.82
N LYS A 12 -6.70 -16.97 14.01
CA LYS A 12 -5.84 -16.45 12.93
C LYS A 12 -5.19 -17.53 12.06
N PHE A 13 -4.75 -18.63 12.68
CA PHE A 13 -4.14 -19.76 11.96
C PHE A 13 -5.13 -20.51 11.05
N HIS A 14 -6.41 -20.56 11.43
CA HIS A 14 -7.44 -21.28 10.70
C HIS A 14 -8.09 -20.44 9.60
N GLU A 15 -7.99 -19.11 9.67
CA GLU A 15 -8.62 -18.18 8.74
C GLU A 15 -8.34 -18.50 7.25
N PRO A 16 -7.09 -18.83 6.84
CA PRO A 16 -6.79 -19.23 5.47
C PRO A 16 -7.41 -20.57 5.03
N ALA A 17 -7.75 -21.45 5.98
CA ALA A 17 -8.34 -22.77 5.69
C ALA A 17 -9.85 -22.70 5.44
N HIS A 18 -10.49 -21.55 5.67
CA HIS A 18 -11.90 -21.34 5.38
C HIS A 18 -12.09 -20.60 4.03
N LYS A 19 -13.27 -20.73 3.41
CA LYS A 19 -13.64 -20.00 2.17
C LYS A 19 -13.76 -18.48 2.39
N THR A 20 -12.87 -17.65 1.85
CA THR A 20 -12.72 -16.20 2.12
C THR A 20 -13.98 -15.30 2.12
N LYS A 21 -15.10 -15.70 1.52
CA LYS A 21 -16.29 -14.84 1.36
C LYS A 21 -16.96 -14.50 2.71
N ASN A 22 -16.95 -13.22 3.08
CA ASN A 22 -17.56 -12.66 4.31
C ASN A 22 -16.90 -13.13 5.62
N HIS A 23 -15.60 -13.40 5.61
CA HIS A 23 -14.85 -13.78 6.81
C HIS A 23 -14.37 -12.60 7.65
N GLN A 24 -14.39 -11.40 7.10
CA GLN A 24 -13.98 -10.19 7.80
C GLN A 24 -14.77 -10.01 9.12
N GLN A 25 -16.03 -10.41 9.16
CA GLN A 25 -16.84 -10.37 10.40
C GLN A 25 -16.31 -11.30 11.51
N PHE A 26 -15.61 -12.38 11.18
CA PHE A 26 -15.06 -13.32 12.16
C PHE A 26 -13.56 -13.12 12.37
N CYS A 27 -12.96 -12.12 11.72
CA CYS A 27 -11.53 -11.86 11.79
C CYS A 27 -11.16 -11.28 13.16
N ALA A 28 -10.31 -11.98 13.89
CA ALA A 28 -9.81 -11.57 15.21
C ALA A 28 -9.12 -10.19 15.23
N ASN A 29 -8.65 -9.68 14.08
CA ASN A 29 -8.02 -8.37 13.99
C ASN A 29 -9.02 -7.22 13.81
N LEU A 30 -10.25 -7.51 13.38
CA LEU A 30 -11.26 -6.52 13.04
C LEU A 30 -12.35 -6.38 14.11
N ILE A 31 -12.37 -7.28 15.09
CA ILE A 31 -13.36 -7.27 16.16
C ILE A 31 -13.01 -6.17 17.18
N LEU A 32 -13.98 -5.31 17.48
CA LEU A 32 -13.82 -4.25 18.45
C LEU A 32 -13.39 -4.78 19.82
N LEU A 33 -12.50 -4.05 20.49
CA LEU A 33 -11.88 -4.39 21.79
C LEU A 33 -10.99 -5.64 21.78
N MET A 34 -10.89 -6.35 20.65
CA MET A 34 -9.97 -7.46 20.52
C MET A 34 -8.55 -6.93 20.32
N GLY A 35 -7.69 -7.18 21.31
CA GLY A 35 -6.28 -6.80 21.21
C GLY A 35 -5.55 -7.61 20.13
N LEU A 36 -4.50 -7.02 19.56
CA LEU A 36 -3.55 -7.72 18.69
C LEU A 36 -2.81 -8.80 19.49
N SER A 37 -3.38 -10.01 19.50
CA SER A 37 -2.77 -11.22 20.05
C SER A 37 -2.13 -12.05 18.94
N ASP A 38 -0.99 -12.66 19.20
CA ASP A 38 -0.33 -13.61 18.31
C ASP A 38 -1.07 -14.97 18.26
N TRP A 39 -1.85 -15.28 19.30
CA TRP A 39 -2.54 -16.58 19.49
C TRP A 39 -1.58 -17.78 19.55
N GLU A 40 -0.29 -17.54 19.81
CA GLU A 40 0.77 -18.56 19.83
C GLU A 40 1.02 -19.15 21.23
N LEU A 41 0.09 -18.94 22.18
CA LEU A 41 0.28 -19.35 23.57
C LEU A 41 0.53 -20.86 23.69
N LEU A 42 -0.20 -21.68 22.91
CA LEU A 42 -0.08 -23.13 22.95
C LEU A 42 1.26 -23.59 22.37
N GLU A 43 1.71 -22.95 21.30
CA GLU A 43 2.97 -23.22 20.63
C GLU A 43 4.17 -22.87 21.51
N GLN A 44 4.11 -21.72 22.20
CA GLN A 44 5.11 -21.33 23.21
C GLN A 44 5.14 -22.32 24.37
N LEU A 45 3.97 -22.75 24.86
CA LEU A 45 3.85 -23.75 25.92
C LEU A 45 4.46 -25.09 25.50
N TRP A 46 4.17 -25.56 24.28
CA TRP A 46 4.77 -26.79 23.74
C TRP A 46 6.28 -26.66 23.62
N GLY A 47 6.79 -25.51 23.17
CA GLY A 47 8.24 -25.27 23.08
C GLY A 47 8.99 -25.56 24.39
N VAL A 48 8.44 -25.11 25.52
CA VAL A 48 9.04 -25.33 26.85
C VAL A 48 8.90 -26.77 27.31
N HIS A 49 7.74 -27.39 27.10
CA HIS A 49 7.44 -28.72 27.66
C HIS A 49 7.90 -29.89 26.77
N ASN A 50 8.21 -29.67 25.49
CA ASN A 50 8.64 -30.73 24.56
C ASN A 50 9.88 -31.50 25.06
N ILE A 51 10.77 -30.82 25.80
CA ILE A 51 11.99 -31.43 26.37
C ILE A 51 11.63 -32.52 27.40
N LEU A 52 10.52 -32.34 28.13
CA LEU A 52 10.05 -33.31 29.14
C LEU A 52 9.65 -34.65 28.51
N GLY A 53 9.21 -34.65 27.26
CA GLY A 53 8.84 -35.87 26.55
C GLY A 53 10.02 -36.86 26.48
N ASN A 54 11.20 -36.37 26.09
CA ASN A 54 12.41 -37.19 26.05
C ASN A 54 12.96 -37.50 27.43
N ALA A 55 12.95 -36.52 28.35
CA ALA A 55 13.50 -36.68 29.70
C ALA A 55 12.73 -37.72 30.53
N THR A 56 11.43 -37.87 30.31
CA THR A 56 10.57 -38.79 31.09
C THR A 56 10.31 -40.13 30.41
N LYS A 57 10.87 -40.39 29.21
CA LYS A 57 10.52 -41.58 28.40
C LYS A 57 10.85 -42.91 29.07
N THR A 58 11.90 -42.96 29.90
CA THR A 58 12.37 -44.19 30.58
C THR A 58 11.80 -44.34 31.98
N MET A 59 11.03 -43.36 32.46
CA MET A 59 10.43 -43.39 33.79
C MET A 59 9.23 -44.34 33.83
N GLY A 60 9.00 -44.97 34.99
CA GLY A 60 7.79 -45.75 35.23
C GLY A 60 6.52 -44.87 35.18
N PRO A 61 5.33 -45.41 34.87
CA PRO A 61 4.12 -44.60 34.64
C PRO A 61 3.74 -43.65 35.77
N GLY A 62 3.80 -44.10 37.04
CA GLY A 62 3.49 -43.25 38.20
C GLY A 62 4.49 -42.11 38.36
N THR A 63 5.79 -42.46 38.43
CA THR A 63 6.88 -41.46 38.53
C THR A 63 6.86 -40.47 37.38
N ARG A 64 6.51 -40.91 36.17
CA ARG A 64 6.37 -40.03 35.00
C ARG A 64 5.26 -38.99 35.19
N ILE A 65 4.11 -39.39 35.72
CA ILE A 65 2.99 -38.48 35.99
C ILE A 65 3.41 -37.47 37.05
N ASP A 66 3.99 -37.92 38.16
CA ASP A 66 4.43 -37.04 39.26
C ASP A 66 5.43 -35.98 38.78
N VAL A 67 6.38 -36.37 37.93
CA VAL A 67 7.37 -35.46 37.35
C VAL A 67 6.70 -34.44 36.42
N LEU A 68 5.79 -34.87 35.54
CA LEU A 68 5.09 -33.97 34.63
C LEU A 68 4.22 -32.97 35.40
N GLU A 69 3.47 -33.42 36.41
CA GLU A 69 2.65 -32.56 37.26
C GLU A 69 3.50 -31.54 38.01
N ALA A 70 4.65 -31.93 38.56
CA ALA A 70 5.56 -31.01 39.23
C ALA A 70 6.08 -29.92 38.28
N HIS A 71 6.45 -30.28 37.04
CA HIS A 71 6.88 -29.31 36.03
C HIS A 71 5.76 -28.36 35.61
N PHE A 72 4.56 -28.88 35.33
CA PHE A 72 3.41 -28.05 34.97
C PHE A 72 2.98 -27.13 36.12
N GLY A 73 3.02 -27.63 37.36
CA GLY A 73 2.76 -26.85 38.56
C GLY A 73 3.76 -25.71 38.75
N PHE A 74 5.05 -25.99 38.57
CA PHE A 74 6.10 -24.98 38.62
C PHE A 74 5.92 -23.92 37.51
N HIS A 75 5.64 -24.34 36.27
CA HIS A 75 5.39 -23.41 35.17
C HIS A 75 4.17 -22.51 35.44
N ASN A 76 3.09 -23.07 35.99
CA ASN A 76 1.93 -22.28 36.40
C ASN A 76 2.27 -21.24 37.48
N TRP A 77 3.11 -21.62 38.46
CA TRP A 77 3.60 -20.71 39.49
C TRP A 77 4.48 -19.59 38.92
N GLU A 78 5.43 -19.93 38.03
CA GLU A 78 6.28 -18.96 37.35
C GLU A 78 5.45 -17.98 36.51
N LYS A 79 4.48 -18.50 35.75
CA LYS A 79 3.51 -17.69 35.01
C LYS A 79 2.75 -16.74 35.94
N HIS A 80 2.21 -17.24 37.03
CA HIS A 80 1.43 -16.42 37.98
C HIS A 80 2.27 -15.33 38.64
N THR A 81 3.49 -15.64 39.05
CA THR A 81 4.40 -14.66 39.68
C THR A 81 4.98 -13.67 38.66
N GLY A 82 5.22 -14.10 37.42
CA GLY A 82 5.73 -13.26 36.33
C GLY A 82 4.68 -12.40 35.63
N HIS A 83 3.38 -12.71 35.76
CA HIS A 83 2.29 -12.03 35.06
C HIS A 83 2.33 -10.52 35.17
N GLY A 84 2.58 -9.98 36.38
CA GLY A 84 2.61 -8.53 36.58
C GLY A 84 3.67 -7.85 35.72
N THR A 85 4.90 -8.38 35.74
CA THR A 85 6.03 -7.87 34.96
C THR A 85 5.78 -8.00 33.46
N THR A 86 5.29 -9.15 33.00
CA THR A 86 5.00 -9.40 31.58
C THR A 86 3.89 -8.47 31.06
N LEU A 87 2.79 -8.34 31.81
CA LEU A 87 1.67 -7.47 31.44
C LEU A 87 2.11 -6.00 31.44
N TRP A 88 2.93 -5.58 32.41
CA TRP A 88 3.46 -4.22 32.44
C TRP A 88 4.34 -3.91 31.23
N GLN A 89 5.21 -4.83 30.83
CA GLN A 89 6.04 -4.63 29.64
C GLN A 89 5.19 -4.57 28.38
N LYS A 90 4.28 -5.54 28.19
CA LYS A 90 3.34 -5.54 27.06
C LYS A 90 2.48 -4.27 27.03
N TYR A 91 2.04 -3.77 28.18
CA TYR A 91 1.29 -2.52 28.27
C TYR A 91 2.10 -1.33 27.75
N LYS A 92 3.36 -1.17 28.17
CA LYS A 92 4.24 -0.09 27.67
C LYS A 92 4.43 -0.18 26.16
N ASP A 93 4.70 -1.37 25.64
CA ASP A 93 4.92 -1.58 24.20
C ASP A 93 3.65 -1.26 23.40
N ARG A 94 2.48 -1.70 23.89
CA ARG A 94 1.17 -1.41 23.28
C ARG A 94 0.78 0.06 23.41
N LEU A 95 1.20 0.75 24.47
CA LEU A 95 0.96 2.18 24.64
C LEU A 95 1.71 3.00 23.59
N GLN A 96 2.96 2.63 23.30
CA GLN A 96 3.76 3.25 22.25
C GLN A 96 3.13 3.03 20.87
N ASP A 97 2.75 1.79 20.56
CA ASP A 97 2.10 1.46 19.29
C ASP A 97 0.76 2.20 19.14
N ARG A 98 -0.08 2.24 20.18
CA ARG A 98 -1.33 3.00 20.20
C ARG A 98 -1.11 4.49 19.86
N ASN A 99 -0.10 5.12 20.47
CA ASN A 99 0.17 6.53 20.22
C ASN A 99 0.59 6.76 18.76
N ARG A 100 1.43 5.88 18.19
CA ARG A 100 1.83 5.93 16.78
C ARG A 100 0.63 5.77 15.84
N GLN A 101 -0.23 4.78 16.11
CA GLN A 101 -1.42 4.54 15.29
C GLN A 101 -2.41 5.71 15.38
N ARG A 102 -2.56 6.30 16.57
CA ARG A 102 -3.41 7.49 16.77
C ARG A 102 -2.92 8.68 15.96
N GLU A 103 -1.64 9.01 16.04
CA GLU A 103 -1.06 10.12 15.29
C GLU A 103 -1.22 9.92 13.77
N ALA A 104 -0.97 8.70 13.29
CA ALA A 104 -1.17 8.36 11.88
C ALA A 104 -2.64 8.48 11.45
N HIS A 105 -3.57 7.99 12.29
CA HIS A 105 -5.00 8.08 12.01
C HIS A 105 -5.47 9.54 11.99
N GLU A 106 -5.22 10.30 13.06
CA GLU A 106 -5.62 11.71 13.16
C GLU A 106 -5.00 12.53 12.02
N GLY A 107 -3.71 12.33 11.74
CA GLY A 107 -3.01 13.00 10.64
C GLY A 107 -3.65 12.72 9.27
N PHE A 108 -4.10 11.50 9.03
CA PHE A 108 -4.83 11.15 7.81
C PHE A 108 -6.26 11.71 7.80
N THR A 109 -6.97 11.64 8.92
CA THR A 109 -8.32 12.19 9.05
C THR A 109 -8.36 13.69 8.76
N TYR A 110 -7.37 14.46 9.21
CA TYR A 110 -7.30 15.91 8.98
C TYR A 110 -7.13 16.31 7.51
N THR A 111 -6.66 15.41 6.64
CA THR A 111 -6.51 15.72 5.20
C THR A 111 -7.78 15.43 4.39
N LEU A 112 -8.76 14.77 5.01
CA LEU A 112 -10.01 14.37 4.36
C LEU A 112 -11.12 15.40 4.58
N LEU A 113 -12.11 15.38 3.69
CA LEU A 113 -13.34 16.16 3.83
C LEU A 113 -14.15 15.64 5.02
N GLU A 114 -14.65 16.54 5.87
CA GLU A 114 -15.43 16.21 7.07
C GLU A 114 -16.65 15.31 6.75
N GLU A 115 -17.37 15.63 5.66
CA GLU A 115 -18.51 14.83 5.21
C GLU A 115 -18.12 13.38 4.87
N LEU A 116 -16.92 13.19 4.33
CA LEU A 116 -16.40 11.86 4.00
C LEU A 116 -16.05 11.10 5.28
N VAL A 117 -15.37 11.76 6.22
CA VAL A 117 -15.02 11.16 7.53
C VAL A 117 -16.28 10.70 8.25
N GLN A 118 -17.28 11.58 8.36
CA GLN A 118 -18.54 11.25 9.02
C GLN A 118 -19.23 10.04 8.37
N LYS A 119 -19.29 10.00 7.04
CA LYS A 119 -19.87 8.86 6.30
C LYS A 119 -19.16 7.54 6.63
N TRP A 120 -17.84 7.55 6.73
CA TRP A 120 -17.06 6.36 7.08
C TRP A 120 -17.24 5.95 8.54
N GLU A 121 -17.25 6.90 9.48
CA GLU A 121 -17.51 6.63 10.90
C GLU A 121 -18.88 6.01 11.11
N GLU A 122 -19.92 6.54 10.45
CA GLU A 122 -21.27 5.99 10.49
C GLU A 122 -21.33 4.56 9.92
N LEU A 123 -20.59 4.29 8.83
CA LEU A 123 -20.51 2.97 8.22
C LEU A 123 -19.86 1.94 9.16
N PHE A 124 -18.73 2.29 9.78
CA PHE A 124 -18.04 1.42 10.74
C PHE A 124 -18.83 1.24 12.04
N GLN A 125 -19.43 2.30 12.58
CA GLN A 125 -20.27 2.21 13.76
C GLN A 125 -21.46 1.28 13.53
N LYS A 126 -22.16 1.43 12.40
CA LYS A 126 -23.26 0.55 12.01
C LYS A 126 -22.79 -0.91 11.85
N TRP A 127 -21.60 -1.11 11.28
CA TRP A 127 -21.01 -2.44 11.17
C TRP A 127 -20.76 -3.06 12.54
N GLU A 128 -20.18 -2.34 13.50
CA GLU A 128 -19.90 -2.83 14.85
C GLU A 128 -21.18 -3.11 15.67
N ASP A 129 -22.20 -2.27 15.55
CA ASP A 129 -23.48 -2.43 16.25
C ASP A 129 -24.35 -3.57 15.70
N THR A 130 -24.07 -4.03 14.48
CA THR A 130 -24.84 -5.09 13.84
C THR A 130 -24.54 -6.46 14.48
N PRO A 131 -25.55 -7.20 14.97
CA PRO A 131 -25.34 -8.52 15.54
C PRO A 131 -24.89 -9.53 14.48
N HIS A 132 -24.14 -10.55 14.91
CA HIS A 132 -23.74 -11.63 14.01
C HIS A 132 -24.93 -12.56 13.67
N PRO A 133 -24.98 -13.11 12.44
CA PRO A 133 -24.06 -12.87 11.32
C PRO A 133 -24.30 -11.52 10.63
N LYS A 134 -23.22 -10.79 10.33
CA LYS A 134 -23.27 -9.46 9.71
C LYS A 134 -23.65 -9.56 8.22
N ASP A 135 -24.39 -8.55 7.74
CA ASP A 135 -24.79 -8.44 6.33
C ASP A 135 -23.57 -8.27 5.41
N LYS A 136 -23.54 -9.06 4.33
CA LYS A 136 -22.48 -9.05 3.32
C LYS A 136 -22.44 -7.74 2.54
N ASN A 137 -23.60 -7.15 2.29
CA ASN A 137 -23.72 -6.02 1.37
C ASN A 137 -23.26 -4.69 1.99
N ASN A 138 -22.98 -4.68 3.31
CA ASN A 138 -22.59 -3.49 4.04
C ASN A 138 -21.29 -3.72 4.83
N ASN A 139 -20.39 -4.55 4.29
CA ASN A 139 -19.10 -4.83 4.91
C ASN A 139 -18.07 -3.76 4.53
N PRO A 140 -17.65 -2.87 5.45
CA PRO A 140 -16.67 -1.83 5.17
C PRO A 140 -15.25 -2.37 4.92
N TRP A 141 -15.01 -3.63 5.29
CA TRP A 141 -13.71 -4.31 5.13
C TRP A 141 -13.62 -5.13 3.85
N ASP A 142 -14.69 -5.18 3.04
CA ASP A 142 -14.65 -5.85 1.75
C ASP A 142 -14.07 -4.88 0.72
N THR A 143 -12.84 -5.13 0.29
CA THR A 143 -12.24 -4.41 -0.84
C THR A 143 -12.75 -5.06 -2.12
N LEU A 144 -13.64 -4.37 -2.84
CA LEU A 144 -14.01 -4.79 -4.19
C LEU A 144 -12.75 -4.73 -5.06
N GLU A 145 -12.38 -5.86 -5.66
CA GLU A 145 -11.21 -5.97 -6.57
C GLU A 145 -11.45 -5.30 -7.94
N GLU A 146 -12.58 -4.64 -8.13
CA GLU A 146 -12.95 -3.94 -9.37
C GLU A 146 -12.29 -2.56 -9.43
N PHE A 147 -10.96 -2.53 -9.52
CA PHE A 147 -10.24 -1.35 -10.00
C PHE A 147 -9.77 -1.64 -11.42
N LEU A 148 -10.15 -0.79 -12.37
CA LEU A 148 -9.64 -0.86 -13.73
C LEU A 148 -8.13 -0.62 -13.66
N SER A 149 -7.35 -1.56 -14.18
CA SER A 149 -5.91 -1.38 -14.34
C SER A 149 -5.63 -0.24 -15.33
N GLU A 150 -4.45 0.38 -15.24
CA GLU A 150 -4.02 1.40 -16.21
C GLU A 150 -4.15 0.94 -17.66
N ALA A 151 -3.83 -0.33 -17.94
CA ALA A 151 -3.98 -0.91 -19.28
C ALA A 151 -5.44 -1.04 -19.74
N GLU A 152 -6.38 -1.25 -18.82
CA GLU A 152 -7.82 -1.31 -19.13
C GLU A 152 -8.39 0.08 -19.38
N VAL A 153 -7.98 1.09 -18.61
CA VAL A 153 -8.39 2.48 -18.84
C VAL A 153 -7.78 3.05 -20.12
N GLU A 154 -6.53 2.72 -20.44
CA GLU A 154 -5.94 3.06 -21.75
C GLU A 154 -6.78 2.51 -22.90
N LYS A 155 -7.24 1.26 -22.78
CA LYS A 155 -8.07 0.61 -23.78
C LYS A 155 -9.44 1.28 -23.89
N GLU A 156 -10.03 1.68 -22.77
CA GLU A 156 -11.32 2.39 -22.72
C GLU A 156 -11.19 3.78 -23.34
N LEU A 157 -10.21 4.59 -22.93
CA LEU A 157 -9.94 5.92 -23.48
C LEU A 157 -9.62 5.84 -24.98
N ALA A 158 -8.87 4.84 -25.43
CA ALA A 158 -8.63 4.63 -26.87
C ALA A 158 -9.92 4.25 -27.64
N ALA A 159 -10.83 3.50 -27.01
CA ALA A 159 -12.11 3.14 -27.61
C ALA A 159 -13.06 4.35 -27.68
N GLU A 160 -13.10 5.17 -26.64
CA GLU A 160 -13.85 6.42 -26.58
C GLU A 160 -13.35 7.42 -27.63
N ASP A 161 -12.04 7.64 -27.72
CA ASP A 161 -11.43 8.50 -28.74
C ASP A 161 -11.79 8.02 -30.16
N ALA A 162 -11.71 6.71 -30.40
CA ALA A 162 -12.09 6.13 -31.69
C ALA A 162 -13.59 6.32 -31.99
N GLN A 163 -14.45 6.32 -30.96
CA GLN A 163 -15.88 6.56 -31.11
C GLN A 163 -16.18 8.04 -31.34
N GLN A 164 -15.50 8.95 -30.66
CA GLN A 164 -15.61 10.39 -30.88
C GLN A 164 -15.16 10.80 -32.29
N LEU A 165 -14.07 10.20 -32.80
CA LEU A 165 -13.63 10.39 -34.18
C LEU A 165 -14.69 9.92 -35.19
N ARG A 166 -15.30 8.74 -34.96
CA ARG A 166 -16.40 8.23 -35.79
C ARG A 166 -17.63 9.14 -35.77
N ASN A 167 -17.97 9.69 -34.60
CA ASN A 167 -19.17 10.51 -34.42
C ASN A 167 -19.00 11.94 -34.92
N SER A 168 -17.82 12.53 -34.72
CA SER A 168 -17.53 13.92 -35.11
C SER A 168 -17.16 14.06 -36.59
N GLY A 169 -16.74 12.96 -37.24
CA GLY A 169 -16.28 12.97 -38.63
C GLY A 169 -15.04 13.84 -38.86
N ARG A 170 -14.30 14.17 -37.79
CA ARG A 170 -13.06 14.96 -37.84
C ARG A 170 -11.85 14.04 -37.83
N ASP A 171 -10.79 14.48 -38.50
CA ASP A 171 -9.50 13.80 -38.43
C ASP A 171 -8.84 14.02 -37.05
N PRO A 172 -8.03 13.06 -36.56
CA PRO A 172 -7.26 13.23 -35.34
C PRO A 172 -6.36 14.47 -35.38
N LEU A 173 -6.32 15.25 -34.30
CA LEU A 173 -5.48 16.44 -34.18
C LEU A 173 -3.98 16.12 -34.34
N HIS A 174 -3.56 14.93 -33.93
CA HIS A 174 -2.19 14.44 -34.02
C HIS A 174 -2.16 12.91 -34.01
N LYS A 175 -1.01 12.31 -34.38
CA LYS A 175 -0.80 10.86 -34.33
C LYS A 175 -0.84 10.30 -32.89
N THR A 176 -0.44 11.11 -31.92
CA THR A 176 -0.50 10.80 -30.49
C THR A 176 -1.78 11.40 -29.94
N HIS A 177 -2.70 10.57 -29.44
CA HIS A 177 -3.98 10.99 -28.86
C HIS A 177 -3.83 11.70 -27.49
N ALA A 178 -4.88 12.40 -27.05
CA ALA A 178 -4.87 13.22 -25.83
C ALA A 178 -4.55 12.40 -24.57
N ALA A 179 -5.21 11.24 -24.38
CA ALA A 179 -4.93 10.35 -23.26
C ALA A 179 -3.47 9.83 -23.26
N LYS A 180 -2.95 9.50 -24.44
CA LYS A 180 -1.57 9.02 -24.60
C LYS A 180 -0.54 10.13 -24.33
N PHE A 181 -0.86 11.37 -24.69
CA PHE A 181 -0.07 12.54 -24.33
C PHE A 181 0.01 12.70 -22.81
N LEU A 182 -1.14 12.65 -22.11
CA LEU A 182 -1.19 12.80 -20.66
C LEU A 182 -0.43 11.69 -19.95
N LYS A 183 -0.61 10.44 -20.37
CA LYS A 183 0.18 9.33 -19.83
C LYS A 183 1.67 9.52 -20.05
N TYR A 184 2.08 9.90 -21.27
CA TYR A 184 3.49 10.14 -21.56
C TYR A 184 4.08 11.24 -20.68
N ALA A 185 3.30 12.29 -20.34
CA ALA A 185 3.70 13.31 -19.40
C ALA A 185 3.82 12.78 -17.95
N LEU A 186 2.91 11.90 -17.51
CA LEU A 186 2.99 11.23 -16.20
C LEU A 186 4.23 10.32 -16.09
N ASP A 187 4.53 9.55 -17.14
CA ASP A 187 5.73 8.70 -17.21
C ASP A 187 7.02 9.54 -17.07
N ILE A 188 7.02 10.77 -17.59
CA ILE A 188 8.16 11.70 -17.44
C ILE A 188 8.31 12.13 -15.98
N GLU A 189 7.23 12.49 -15.28
CA GLU A 189 7.31 12.84 -13.85
C GLU A 189 7.80 11.65 -13.00
N GLU A 190 7.34 10.43 -13.29
CA GLU A 190 7.84 9.24 -12.61
C GLU A 190 9.34 9.02 -12.86
N ASN A 191 9.79 9.18 -14.11
CA ASN A 191 11.21 9.07 -14.47
C ASN A 191 12.05 10.18 -13.83
N GLN A 192 11.55 11.40 -13.70
CA GLN A 192 12.20 12.49 -12.96
C GLN A 192 12.39 12.10 -11.49
N GLU A 193 11.35 11.62 -10.82
CA GLU A 193 11.41 11.22 -9.41
C GLU A 193 12.34 10.02 -9.18
N LYS A 194 12.34 9.05 -10.10
CA LYS A 194 13.27 7.92 -10.06
C LYS A 194 14.72 8.38 -10.20
N LEU A 195 15.01 9.25 -11.17
CA LEU A 195 16.34 9.79 -11.39
C LEU A 195 16.84 10.59 -10.18
N LYS A 196 15.99 11.42 -9.56
CA LYS A 196 16.33 12.13 -8.30
C LYS A 196 16.74 11.17 -7.19
N LYS A 197 15.97 10.09 -6.98
CA LYS A 197 16.26 9.06 -5.97
C LYS A 197 17.60 8.37 -6.26
N ASP A 198 17.83 8.00 -7.52
CA ASP A 198 19.06 7.37 -7.97
C ASP A 198 20.27 8.29 -7.75
N MET A 199 20.16 9.59 -8.10
CA MET A 199 21.21 10.57 -7.85
C MET A 199 21.54 10.73 -6.36
N VAL A 200 20.54 10.73 -5.48
CA VAL A 200 20.75 10.77 -4.03
C VAL A 200 21.43 9.49 -3.52
N ALA A 201 21.07 8.33 -4.06
CA ALA A 201 21.71 7.06 -3.72
C ALA A 201 23.18 7.02 -4.20
N PHE A 202 23.45 7.49 -5.41
CA PHE A 202 24.79 7.56 -5.99
C PHE A 202 25.68 8.63 -5.37
N LYS A 203 25.13 9.67 -4.72
CA LYS A 203 25.95 10.59 -3.91
C LYS A 203 26.47 9.92 -2.62
N LYS A 204 25.78 8.90 -2.12
CA LYS A 204 26.14 8.17 -0.89
C LYS A 204 27.17 7.05 -1.14
N LEU A 205 27.19 6.49 -2.34
CA LEU A 205 28.13 5.46 -2.77
C LEU A 205 29.19 6.11 -3.66
N GLN A 206 30.48 5.83 -3.47
CA GLN A 206 31.50 6.38 -4.39
C GLN A 206 31.18 6.00 -5.84
N GLN A 207 31.07 6.99 -6.71
CA GLN A 207 30.60 6.83 -8.08
C GLN A 207 31.59 6.01 -8.91
N THR A 208 31.06 5.02 -9.64
CA THR A 208 31.83 4.31 -10.66
C THR A 208 31.61 4.97 -12.03
N THR A 209 32.60 4.92 -12.92
CA THR A 209 32.52 5.51 -14.28
C THR A 209 31.32 5.00 -15.08
N CYS A 210 30.91 3.74 -14.86
CA CYS A 210 29.75 3.13 -15.51
C CYS A 210 28.40 3.71 -15.00
N GLN A 211 28.32 4.08 -13.72
CA GLN A 211 27.14 4.74 -13.16
C GLN A 211 27.00 6.18 -13.66
N LEU A 212 28.13 6.87 -13.86
CA LEU A 212 28.14 8.22 -14.43
C LEU A 212 27.64 8.24 -15.87
N SER A 213 28.08 7.29 -16.71
CA SER A 213 27.58 7.20 -18.09
C SER A 213 26.08 6.88 -18.13
N ALA A 214 25.60 5.96 -17.29
CA ALA A 214 24.19 5.62 -17.22
C ALA A 214 23.31 6.81 -16.79
N LEU A 215 23.79 7.66 -15.87
CA LEU A 215 23.09 8.89 -15.48
C LEU A 215 22.97 9.88 -16.65
N VAL A 216 24.06 10.08 -17.41
CA VAL A 216 24.05 10.96 -18.58
C VAL A 216 23.09 10.43 -19.65
N ASP A 217 23.07 9.11 -19.88
CA ASP A 217 22.13 8.48 -20.82
C ASP A 217 20.68 8.70 -20.38
N CYS A 218 20.37 8.49 -19.09
CA CYS A 218 19.04 8.75 -18.53
C CYS A 218 18.63 10.24 -18.65
N GLN A 219 19.53 11.18 -18.32
CA GLN A 219 19.29 12.62 -18.46
C GLN A 219 19.05 13.01 -19.93
N THR A 220 19.77 12.39 -20.87
CA THR A 220 19.59 12.63 -22.31
C THR A 220 18.23 12.15 -22.80
N ILE A 221 17.82 10.93 -22.41
CA ILE A 221 16.49 10.37 -22.73
C ILE A 221 15.38 11.24 -22.14
N LEU A 222 15.54 11.68 -20.90
CA LEU A 222 14.58 12.52 -20.21
C LEU A 222 14.43 13.88 -20.90
N THR A 223 15.56 14.52 -21.28
CA THR A 223 15.56 15.78 -22.02
C THR A 223 14.85 15.65 -23.37
N GLN A 224 15.07 14.55 -24.09
CA GLN A 224 14.37 14.28 -25.35
C GLN A 224 12.87 14.07 -25.13
N SER A 225 12.49 13.40 -24.05
CA SER A 225 11.10 13.13 -23.72
C SER A 225 10.34 14.41 -23.34
N ILE A 226 10.98 15.29 -22.56
CA ILE A 226 10.44 16.62 -22.21
C ILE A 226 10.15 17.44 -23.47
N LYS A 227 11.11 17.49 -24.41
CA LYS A 227 10.92 18.18 -25.71
C LYS A 227 9.73 17.61 -26.48
N GLY A 228 9.57 16.29 -26.51
CA GLY A 228 8.43 15.65 -27.17
C GLY A 228 7.09 16.03 -26.53
N VAL A 229 7.04 16.24 -25.22
CA VAL A 229 5.83 16.73 -24.52
C VAL A 229 5.56 18.20 -24.82
N GLU A 230 6.59 19.05 -24.92
CA GLU A 230 6.42 20.45 -25.30
C GLU A 230 5.84 20.61 -26.72
N GLU A 231 6.25 19.77 -27.67
CA GLU A 231 5.66 19.73 -29.01
C GLU A 231 4.17 19.37 -28.95
N LEU A 232 3.78 18.45 -28.05
CA LEU A 232 2.39 18.07 -27.84
C LEU A 232 1.59 19.14 -27.09
N TRP A 233 2.22 19.98 -26.25
CA TRP A 233 1.56 21.13 -25.64
C TRP A 233 1.03 22.11 -26.68
N ALA A 234 1.78 22.36 -27.76
CA ALA A 234 1.30 23.23 -28.84
C ALA A 234 0.00 22.73 -29.51
N ILE A 235 -0.30 21.43 -29.40
CA ILE A 235 -1.48 20.79 -29.98
C ILE A 235 -2.63 20.72 -28.96
N TYR A 236 -2.35 20.17 -27.77
CA TYR A 236 -3.38 19.87 -26.76
C TYR A 236 -3.62 21.00 -25.76
N MET A 237 -2.64 21.89 -25.59
CA MET A 237 -2.69 23.06 -24.71
C MET A 237 -2.11 24.32 -25.39
N PRO A 238 -2.64 24.75 -26.55
CA PRO A 238 -2.04 25.78 -27.39
C PRO A 238 -1.85 27.14 -26.69
N GLY A 239 -2.70 27.47 -25.71
CA GLY A 239 -2.58 28.73 -24.96
C GLY A 239 -1.52 28.70 -23.85
N LEU A 240 -0.87 27.57 -23.60
CA LEU A 240 -0.03 27.37 -22.42
C LEU A 240 1.22 28.23 -22.47
N VAL A 241 1.91 28.26 -23.61
CA VAL A 241 3.14 29.04 -23.79
C VAL A 241 2.89 30.53 -23.56
N GLN A 242 1.77 31.06 -24.06
CA GLN A 242 1.39 32.45 -23.85
C GLN A 242 1.10 32.72 -22.36
N LEU A 243 0.35 31.83 -21.70
CA LEU A 243 0.04 31.96 -20.28
C LEU A 243 1.29 31.92 -19.40
N LEU A 244 2.23 31.02 -19.70
CA LEU A 244 3.49 30.92 -18.98
C LEU A 244 4.33 32.18 -19.15
N THR A 245 4.38 32.73 -20.37
CA THR A 245 5.08 33.98 -20.68
C THR A 245 4.47 35.17 -19.93
N ASP A 246 3.14 35.30 -19.96
CA ASP A 246 2.40 36.40 -19.32
C ASP A 246 2.59 36.40 -17.79
N LYS A 247 2.71 35.20 -17.20
CA LYS A 247 2.91 35.02 -15.75
C LYS A 247 4.37 34.93 -15.32
N GLN A 248 5.33 34.98 -16.24
CA GLN A 248 6.75 34.74 -15.96
C GLN A 248 7.00 33.42 -15.21
N LEU A 249 6.26 32.38 -15.60
CA LEU A 249 6.42 31.03 -15.04
C LEU A 249 7.46 30.23 -15.84
N PRO A 250 8.20 29.32 -15.19
CA PRO A 250 9.21 28.54 -15.87
C PRO A 250 8.56 27.60 -16.90
N THR A 251 9.04 27.71 -18.14
CA THR A 251 8.87 26.67 -19.16
C THR A 251 9.76 25.47 -18.83
N ALA A 252 9.44 24.28 -19.34
CA ALA A 252 10.24 23.08 -19.05
C ALA A 252 11.70 23.20 -19.53
N HIS A 253 11.97 24.15 -20.44
CA HIS A 253 13.25 24.35 -21.10
C HIS A 253 13.98 25.66 -20.70
N GLU A 254 14.03 26.05 -19.41
CA GLU A 254 15.10 26.99 -19.01
C GLU A 254 16.45 26.27 -19.22
N SER A 255 17.28 26.78 -20.14
CA SER A 255 18.46 26.09 -20.71
C SER A 255 19.55 25.66 -19.72
N ASP A 256 19.45 26.11 -18.46
CA ASP A 256 20.36 25.78 -17.37
C ASP A 256 19.71 24.88 -16.28
N SER A 257 18.43 24.54 -16.42
CA SER A 257 17.73 23.67 -15.46
C SER A 257 18.03 22.20 -15.74
N ALA A 258 18.33 21.45 -14.69
CA ALA A 258 18.55 20.02 -14.82
C ALA A 258 17.24 19.32 -15.24
N PRO A 259 17.26 18.33 -16.15
CA PRO A 259 16.04 17.72 -16.67
C PRO A 259 15.20 17.03 -15.58
N GLU A 260 15.82 16.64 -14.47
CA GLU A 260 15.12 16.16 -13.27
C GLU A 260 14.31 17.24 -12.52
N GLU A 261 14.62 18.53 -12.67
CA GLU A 261 13.96 19.66 -11.99
C GLU A 261 12.98 20.41 -12.90
N ALA A 262 12.99 20.12 -14.20
CA ALA A 262 12.10 20.72 -15.19
C ALA A 262 10.62 20.49 -14.83
N LYS A 263 9.84 21.57 -14.76
CA LYS A 263 8.41 21.47 -14.41
C LYS A 263 7.59 21.02 -15.61
N ILE A 264 6.92 19.87 -15.49
CA ILE A 264 5.88 19.43 -16.43
C ILE A 264 4.55 20.08 -16.01
N TRP A 265 3.91 20.76 -16.97
CA TRP A 265 2.63 21.42 -16.80
C TRP A 265 1.49 20.51 -17.24
N PHE A 266 0.52 20.32 -16.36
CA PHE A 266 -0.72 19.59 -16.64
C PHE A 266 -1.94 20.52 -16.49
N PRO A 267 -3.10 20.19 -17.08
CA PRO A 267 -4.31 20.96 -16.88
C PRO A 267 -4.67 21.18 -15.40
N SER A 268 -4.45 20.21 -14.50
CA SER A 268 -4.71 20.37 -13.05
C SER A 268 -3.87 21.46 -12.37
N CYS A 269 -2.74 21.86 -12.96
CA CYS A 269 -1.90 22.95 -12.47
C CYS A 269 -2.48 24.34 -12.78
N LEU A 270 -3.52 24.41 -13.62
CA LEU A 270 -4.14 25.65 -14.09
C LEU A 270 -5.48 25.91 -13.39
N THR A 271 -5.85 27.17 -13.25
CA THR A 271 -7.19 27.53 -12.72
C THR A 271 -8.29 27.17 -13.73
N ALA A 272 -9.55 27.08 -13.28
CA ALA A 272 -10.68 26.78 -14.17
C ALA A 272 -10.77 27.71 -15.39
N VAL A 273 -10.59 29.02 -15.18
CA VAL A 273 -10.65 30.03 -16.26
C VAL A 273 -9.51 29.88 -17.26
N GLU A 274 -8.35 29.42 -16.79
CA GLU A 274 -7.16 29.23 -17.62
C GLU A 274 -7.27 27.96 -18.46
N ARG A 275 -7.79 26.88 -17.88
CA ARG A 275 -8.04 25.63 -18.59
C ARG A 275 -8.96 25.83 -19.79
N ASP A 276 -10.05 26.59 -19.63
CA ASP A 276 -10.99 26.86 -20.73
C ASP A 276 -10.35 27.66 -21.88
N ARG A 277 -9.30 28.44 -21.60
CA ARG A 277 -8.58 29.24 -22.61
C ARG A 277 -7.41 28.49 -23.24
N VAL A 278 -6.79 27.60 -22.48
CA VAL A 278 -5.50 26.98 -22.80
C VAL A 278 -5.65 25.57 -23.32
N CYS A 279 -6.53 24.77 -22.73
CA CYS A 279 -6.63 23.33 -22.97
C CYS A 279 -7.71 23.00 -24.00
N THR A 280 -7.51 21.90 -24.71
CA THR A 280 -8.54 21.25 -25.51
C THR A 280 -9.67 20.69 -24.62
N GLU A 281 -10.89 20.64 -25.16
CA GLU A 281 -12.08 20.18 -24.43
C GLU A 281 -11.89 18.75 -23.91
N GLY A 282 -12.27 18.49 -22.65
CA GLY A 282 -12.20 17.16 -22.03
C GLY A 282 -10.83 16.73 -21.50
N LEU A 283 -9.74 17.45 -21.82
CA LEU A 283 -8.37 17.07 -21.43
C LEU A 283 -8.19 16.98 -19.90
N TYR A 284 -8.78 17.90 -19.15
CA TYR A 284 -8.72 17.88 -17.68
C TYR A 284 -9.41 16.66 -17.05
N ASN A 285 -10.55 16.22 -17.62
CA ASN A 285 -11.27 15.06 -17.09
C ASN A 285 -10.50 13.77 -17.36
N MET A 286 -9.87 13.66 -18.53
CA MET A 286 -8.97 12.55 -18.86
C MET A 286 -7.78 12.50 -17.91
N GLU A 287 -7.19 13.66 -17.59
CA GLU A 287 -6.10 13.76 -16.62
C GLU A 287 -6.51 13.24 -15.24
N ILE A 288 -7.64 13.70 -14.68
CA ILE A 288 -8.11 13.21 -13.38
C ILE A 288 -8.29 11.70 -13.39
N CYS A 289 -8.89 11.16 -14.45
CA CYS A 289 -9.11 9.72 -14.59
C CYS A 289 -7.77 8.96 -14.56
N LEU A 290 -6.77 9.41 -15.33
CA LEU A 290 -5.43 8.82 -15.33
C LEU A 290 -4.77 8.90 -13.96
N HIS A 291 -4.81 10.04 -13.27
CA HIS A 291 -4.27 10.17 -11.91
C HIS A 291 -4.94 9.22 -10.92
N GLN A 292 -6.27 9.09 -10.96
CA GLN A 292 -7.01 8.17 -10.11
C GLN A 292 -6.56 6.72 -10.33
N VAL A 293 -6.38 6.33 -11.58
CA VAL A 293 -5.94 4.98 -11.96
C VAL A 293 -4.50 4.73 -11.53
N CYS A 294 -3.59 5.69 -11.73
CA CYS A 294 -2.22 5.60 -11.20
C CYS A 294 -2.21 5.43 -9.68
N CYS A 295 -3.10 6.10 -8.94
CA CYS A 295 -3.23 5.90 -7.50
C CYS A 295 -3.71 4.48 -7.15
N TYR A 296 -4.68 3.94 -7.88
CA TYR A 296 -5.14 2.56 -7.68
C TYR A 296 -4.04 1.54 -7.99
N ASP A 297 -3.33 1.69 -9.10
CA ASP A 297 -2.25 0.79 -9.49
C ASP A 297 -1.06 0.87 -8.52
N ALA A 298 -0.72 2.07 -8.04
CA ALA A 298 0.31 2.24 -6.99
C ALA A 298 -0.11 1.54 -5.68
N LEU A 299 -1.38 1.65 -5.28
CA LEU A 299 -1.92 0.96 -4.12
C LEU A 299 -1.90 -0.56 -4.31
N GLN A 300 -2.32 -1.07 -5.47
CA GLN A 300 -2.26 -2.49 -5.80
C GLN A 300 -0.82 -3.00 -5.81
N GLY A 301 0.12 -2.26 -6.41
CA GLY A 301 1.54 -2.60 -6.41
C GLY A 301 2.10 -2.71 -5.00
N LEU A 302 1.71 -1.80 -4.10
CA LEU A 302 2.07 -1.84 -2.69
C LEU A 302 1.47 -3.07 -1.98
N CYS A 303 0.17 -3.32 -2.14
CA CYS A 303 -0.52 -4.48 -1.58
C CYS A 303 0.10 -5.79 -2.08
N HIS A 304 0.33 -5.92 -3.39
CA HIS A 304 0.98 -7.07 -4.00
C HIS A 304 2.39 -7.28 -3.46
N THR A 305 3.21 -6.23 -3.39
CA THR A 305 4.57 -6.30 -2.84
C THR A 305 4.56 -6.73 -1.38
N LEU A 306 3.63 -6.22 -0.57
CA LEU A 306 3.47 -6.61 0.82
C LEU A 306 3.03 -8.08 0.95
N HIS A 307 2.09 -8.53 0.13
CA HIS A 307 1.69 -9.93 0.07
C HIS A 307 2.88 -10.82 -0.31
N VAL A 308 3.58 -10.52 -1.40
CA VAL A 308 4.77 -11.27 -1.83
C VAL A 308 5.82 -11.32 -0.72
N LYS A 309 6.11 -10.19 -0.07
CA LYS A 309 7.03 -10.13 1.07
C LYS A 309 6.57 -11.01 2.23
N MET A 310 5.29 -10.96 2.59
CA MET A 310 4.70 -11.82 3.61
C MET A 310 4.85 -13.30 3.24
N TRP A 311 4.51 -13.68 2.01
CA TRP A 311 4.69 -15.03 1.48
C TRP A 311 6.16 -15.47 1.53
N MET A 312 7.10 -14.62 1.13
CA MET A 312 8.54 -14.91 1.22
C MET A 312 9.00 -15.11 2.67
N LEU A 313 8.51 -14.32 3.61
CA LEU A 313 8.82 -14.48 5.03
C LEU A 313 8.24 -15.78 5.60
N LEU A 314 6.98 -16.09 5.30
CA LEU A 314 6.34 -17.34 5.68
C LEU A 314 7.08 -18.56 5.08
N PHE A 315 7.40 -18.50 3.78
CA PHE A 315 8.19 -19.53 3.10
C PHE A 315 9.55 -19.71 3.75
N LYS A 316 10.26 -18.62 4.03
CA LYS A 316 11.55 -18.65 4.73
C LYS A 316 11.42 -19.29 6.12
N HIS A 317 10.41 -18.92 6.90
CA HIS A 317 10.20 -19.46 8.25
C HIS A 317 9.83 -20.95 8.23
N ALA A 318 9.06 -21.38 7.23
CA ALA A 318 8.64 -22.77 7.07
C ALA A 318 9.76 -23.66 6.52
N ASN A 319 10.50 -23.20 5.50
CA ASN A 319 11.38 -24.03 4.68
C ASN A 319 12.87 -23.75 4.89
N ILE A 320 13.25 -22.55 5.34
CA ILE A 320 14.64 -22.15 5.55
C ILE A 320 14.91 -22.14 7.06
N ARG A 321 15.05 -23.33 7.64
CA ARG A 321 15.63 -23.52 8.98
C ARG A 321 17.11 -23.85 8.80
N GLY A 322 17.99 -23.05 9.40
CA GLY A 322 19.43 -23.18 9.21
C GLY A 322 19.98 -24.53 9.71
N LYS A 323 20.76 -25.20 8.86
CA LYS A 323 22.04 -25.76 9.29
C LYS A 323 23.11 -24.75 8.88
N ARG A 324 23.68 -24.01 9.82
CA ARG A 324 25.09 -23.63 9.67
C ARG A 324 25.85 -24.90 10.00
N ASP A 325 26.44 -25.53 8.98
CA ASP A 325 27.52 -26.47 9.23
C ASP A 325 28.61 -25.68 9.96
N SER A 326 28.67 -25.81 11.27
CA SER A 326 29.86 -25.47 12.02
C SER A 326 30.93 -26.46 11.58
N GLY A 327 31.65 -26.11 10.51
CA GLY A 327 32.91 -26.73 10.16
C GLY A 327 33.90 -26.47 11.29
N ARG A 328 33.87 -27.32 12.31
CA ARG A 328 35.01 -27.63 13.14
C ARG A 328 35.27 -29.12 12.95
N SER A 329 36.23 -29.39 12.07
CA SER A 329 37.04 -30.61 12.14
C SER A 329 37.89 -30.61 13.39
#